data_AF-A0AA96UBM6-F1
#
_entry.id   AF-A0AA96UBM6-F1
#
_cell.length_a   1.000
_cell.length_b   1.000
_cell.length_c   1.000
_cell.angle_alpha   90.00
_cell.angle_beta   90.00
_cell.angle_gamma   90.00
#
_symmetry.space_group_name_H-M   'P 1'
#
loop_
_entity.id
_entity.type
_entity.pdbx_description
1 polymer ?
#
loop_
_entity_poly.entity_id
_entity_poly.type
_entity_poly.pdbx_seq_one_letter_code
_entity_poly.pdbx_strand_id
1 'polypeptide(L)'
;MTDTTRRASESAELAARYPALHAPQRWEWGGIDAQFSTDLPPDELVTNIHLVGFAEGRVVLCRDVRGHWFLPGGTREAAESVESCLERELREEAGARLVGPPTWIGHHLAVTDTPVPYRPWQPHPVKAWLWGWADVLVDSAPTNPDDGEQVVEVRPVAPEEAQRLLSQYREPWWPELVALAVESRTG
;
A
#
# COMPACT_ATOMS: atom_id res chain seq x y z
N MET A 1 -25.72 0.81 22.49
CA MET A 1 -25.30 0.51 21.10
C MET A 1 -24.09 -0.37 21.18
N THR A 2 -24.14 -1.55 20.55
CA THR A 2 -23.03 -2.51 20.55
C THR A 2 -21.90 -2.02 19.64
N ASP A 3 -20.67 -2.40 19.97
CA ASP A 3 -19.46 -2.02 19.23
C ASP A 3 -19.52 -2.39 17.73
N THR A 4 -20.22 -3.47 17.39
CA THR A 4 -20.48 -3.90 16.00
C THR A 4 -21.29 -2.89 15.19
N THR A 5 -22.32 -2.28 15.78
CA THR A 5 -23.17 -1.31 15.06
C THR A 5 -22.42 -0.01 14.78
N ARG A 6 -21.54 0.41 15.71
CA ARG A 6 -20.69 1.58 15.52
C ARG A 6 -19.68 1.35 14.38
N ARG A 7 -18.95 0.23 14.40
CA ARG A 7 -18.00 -0.13 13.34
C ARG A 7 -18.64 -0.24 11.96
N ALA A 8 -19.85 -0.81 11.87
CA ALA A 8 -20.59 -0.87 10.62
C ALA A 8 -20.99 0.52 10.08
N SER A 9 -21.36 1.46 10.96
CA SER A 9 -21.66 2.86 10.59
C SER A 9 -20.41 3.57 10.07
N GLU A 10 -19.29 3.46 10.78
CA GLU A 10 -18.01 4.07 10.41
C GLU A 10 -17.51 3.54 9.05
N SER A 11 -17.64 2.22 8.82
CA SER A 11 -17.30 1.61 7.54
C SER A 11 -18.18 2.12 6.39
N ALA A 12 -19.49 2.28 6.61
CA ALA A 12 -20.40 2.80 5.59
C ALA A 12 -20.12 4.28 5.27
N GLU A 13 -19.77 5.09 6.27
CA GLU A 13 -19.37 6.49 6.10
C GLU A 13 -18.07 6.60 5.31
N LEU A 14 -17.08 5.75 5.58
CA LEU A 14 -15.84 5.69 4.80
C LEU A 14 -16.11 5.26 3.35
N ALA A 15 -16.92 4.23 3.13
CA ALA A 15 -17.28 3.78 1.79
C ALA A 15 -18.04 4.86 0.98
N ALA A 16 -18.83 5.70 1.65
CA ALA A 16 -19.51 6.82 0.99
C ALA A 16 -18.54 7.94 0.58
N ARG A 17 -17.44 8.15 1.33
CA ARG A 17 -16.43 9.18 1.06
C ARG A 17 -15.34 8.72 0.10
N TYR A 18 -15.01 7.42 0.13
CA TYR A 18 -14.02 6.77 -0.72
C TYR A 18 -14.66 5.62 -1.52
N PRO A 19 -15.59 5.92 -2.43
CA PRO A 19 -16.35 4.90 -3.13
C PRO A 19 -15.51 4.05 -4.09
N ALA A 20 -14.48 4.60 -4.74
CA ALA A 20 -13.63 3.81 -5.64
C ALA A 20 -12.75 2.82 -4.87
N LEU A 21 -12.23 3.22 -3.71
CA LEU A 21 -11.45 2.38 -2.81
C LEU A 21 -12.27 1.23 -2.24
N HIS A 22 -13.50 1.51 -1.83
CA HIS A 22 -14.39 0.49 -1.25
C HIS A 22 -15.18 -0.32 -2.28
N ALA A 23 -15.17 0.06 -3.56
CA ALA A 23 -15.79 -0.75 -4.62
C ALA A 23 -15.04 -2.09 -4.81
N PRO A 24 -15.71 -3.16 -5.24
CA PRO A 24 -15.04 -4.38 -5.71
C PRO A 24 -14.11 -4.07 -6.88
N GLN A 25 -12.91 -4.66 -6.88
CA GLN A 25 -11.87 -4.39 -7.87
C GLN A 25 -11.39 -5.67 -8.53
N ARG A 26 -11.01 -5.56 -9.81
CA ARG A 26 -10.28 -6.60 -10.53
C ARG A 26 -8.90 -6.07 -10.92
N TRP A 27 -7.85 -6.73 -10.43
CA TRP A 27 -6.47 -6.43 -10.78
C TRP A 27 -6.00 -7.41 -11.86
N GLU A 28 -6.12 -6.98 -13.12
CA GLU A 28 -5.89 -7.83 -14.30
C GLU A 28 -4.47 -8.40 -14.36
N TRP A 29 -3.47 -7.63 -13.93
CA TRP A 29 -2.06 -8.03 -13.95
C TRP A 29 -1.77 -9.29 -13.13
N GLY A 30 -2.57 -9.56 -12.09
CA GLY A 30 -2.31 -10.63 -11.13
C GLY A 30 -3.40 -11.70 -11.05
N GLY A 31 -4.46 -11.59 -11.85
CA GLY A 31 -5.56 -12.52 -11.72
C GLY A 31 -6.27 -12.41 -10.37
N ILE A 32 -6.42 -11.20 -9.82
CA ILE A 32 -6.90 -10.96 -8.45
C ILE A 32 -8.22 -10.18 -8.44
N ASP A 33 -9.18 -10.67 -7.66
CA ASP A 33 -10.32 -9.91 -7.14
C ASP A 33 -9.93 -9.32 -5.78
N ALA A 34 -10.13 -8.02 -5.58
CA ALA A 34 -9.73 -7.31 -4.37
C ALA A 34 -10.89 -6.49 -3.76
N GLN A 35 -10.96 -6.49 -2.43
CA GLN A 35 -11.91 -5.72 -1.65
C GLN A 35 -11.20 -5.01 -0.51
N PHE A 36 -11.31 -3.68 -0.45
CA PHE A 36 -10.74 -2.90 0.64
C PHE A 36 -11.55 -3.04 1.94
N SER A 37 -10.85 -3.11 3.08
CA SER A 37 -11.40 -2.98 4.42
C SER A 37 -10.41 -2.19 5.30
N THR A 38 -10.94 -1.43 6.26
CA THR A 38 -10.14 -0.77 7.30
C THR A 38 -9.81 -1.68 8.48
N ASP A 39 -10.42 -2.86 8.56
CA ASP A 39 -9.99 -3.89 9.51
C ASP A 39 -8.57 -4.36 9.16
N LEU A 40 -7.79 -4.75 10.16
CA LEU A 40 -6.49 -5.36 9.90
C LEU A 40 -6.67 -6.84 9.52
N PRO A 41 -5.95 -7.32 8.48
CA PRO A 41 -5.97 -8.73 8.13
C PRO A 41 -5.22 -9.55 9.19
N PRO A 42 -5.48 -10.87 9.30
CA PRO A 42 -4.56 -11.80 9.95
C PRO A 42 -3.16 -11.70 9.36
N ASP A 43 -2.12 -11.75 10.19
CA ASP A 43 -0.71 -11.60 9.75
C ASP A 43 -0.34 -12.63 8.68
N GLU A 44 -0.82 -13.86 8.81
CA GLU A 44 -0.53 -14.95 7.88
C GLU A 44 -1.09 -14.71 6.47
N LEU A 45 -2.03 -13.78 6.31
CA LEU A 45 -2.56 -13.39 5.00
C LEU A 45 -1.73 -12.28 4.34
N VAL A 46 -0.94 -11.52 5.10
CA VAL A 46 -0.20 -10.36 4.56
C VAL A 46 0.96 -10.82 3.69
N THR A 47 0.83 -10.62 2.38
CA THR A 47 1.88 -10.93 1.39
C THR A 47 2.61 -9.68 0.91
N ASN A 48 1.95 -8.52 0.99
CA ASN A 48 2.46 -7.28 0.45
C ASN A 48 2.14 -6.12 1.38
N ILE A 49 3.10 -5.19 1.50
CA ILE A 49 3.00 -4.03 2.39
C ILE A 49 3.46 -2.81 1.62
N HIS A 50 2.64 -1.77 1.59
CA HIS A 50 3.01 -0.49 0.97
C HIS A 50 2.65 0.68 1.87
N LEU A 51 3.36 1.78 1.67
CA LEU A 51 3.29 2.93 2.56
C LEU A 51 3.06 4.24 1.80
N VAL A 52 2.09 5.02 2.25
CA VAL A 52 2.06 6.46 1.98
C VAL A 52 3.07 7.13 2.92
N GLY A 53 4.34 7.21 2.48
CA GLY A 53 5.42 7.84 3.24
C GLY A 53 5.37 9.37 3.14
N PHE A 54 5.42 10.07 4.27
CA PHE A 54 5.43 11.53 4.33
C PHE A 54 6.82 12.07 4.68
N ALA A 55 7.45 12.82 3.77
CA ALA A 55 8.67 13.58 4.02
C ALA A 55 8.32 15.08 4.02
N GLU A 56 8.40 15.72 5.19
CA GLU A 56 8.04 17.15 5.37
C GLU A 56 6.63 17.49 4.84
N GLY A 57 5.66 16.59 5.05
CA GLY A 57 4.27 16.76 4.59
C GLY A 57 4.06 16.47 3.09
N ARG A 58 5.09 16.05 2.36
CA ARG A 58 5.01 15.59 0.96
C ARG A 58 4.97 14.07 0.90
N VAL A 59 4.19 13.51 -0.01
CA VAL A 59 4.12 12.07 -0.26
C VAL A 59 5.33 11.65 -1.09
N VAL A 60 6.10 10.67 -0.62
CA VAL A 60 7.22 10.08 -1.35
C VAL A 60 6.68 9.07 -2.35
N LEU A 61 6.94 9.31 -3.64
CA LEU A 61 6.65 8.36 -4.72
C LEU A 61 7.93 7.89 -5.39
N CYS A 62 7.91 6.65 -5.87
CA CYS A 62 8.92 6.06 -6.73
C CYS A 62 8.43 6.03 -8.18
N ARG A 63 9.36 6.08 -9.14
CA ARG A 63 9.07 5.86 -10.56
C ARG A 63 9.96 4.77 -11.13
N ASP A 64 9.34 3.82 -11.82
CA ASP A 64 10.05 2.71 -12.46
C ASP A 64 10.65 3.11 -13.83
N VAL A 65 11.48 2.23 -14.41
CA VAL A 65 12.05 2.38 -15.76
C VAL A 65 11.00 2.49 -16.88
N ARG A 66 9.75 2.07 -16.63
CA ARG A 66 8.63 2.15 -17.58
C ARG A 66 7.88 3.50 -17.48
N GLY A 67 8.22 4.32 -16.49
CA GLY A 67 7.61 5.61 -16.22
C GLY A 67 6.38 5.56 -15.31
N HIS A 68 6.07 4.41 -14.71
CA HIS A 68 4.96 4.29 -13.77
C HIS A 68 5.34 4.79 -12.39
N TRP A 69 4.46 5.59 -11.79
CA TRP A 69 4.58 6.02 -10.41
C TRP A 69 3.95 5.01 -9.46
N PHE A 70 4.53 4.85 -8.26
CA PHE A 70 4.05 3.95 -7.22
C PHE A 70 4.44 4.42 -5.82
N LEU A 71 3.71 3.91 -4.83
CA LEU A 71 4.07 4.02 -3.41
C LEU A 71 5.15 2.97 -3.10
N PRO A 72 6.19 3.31 -2.33
CA PRO A 72 7.18 2.31 -1.93
C PRO A 72 6.54 1.21 -1.07
N GLY A 73 7.06 0.00 -1.22
CA GLY A 73 6.53 -1.21 -0.63
C GLY A 73 6.66 -2.39 -1.57
N GLY A 74 6.52 -3.60 -1.03
CA GLY A 74 6.71 -4.77 -1.86
C GLY A 74 6.24 -6.05 -1.20
N THR A 75 6.95 -7.13 -1.51
CA THR A 75 6.52 -8.49 -1.18
C THR A 75 7.29 -8.99 0.03
N ARG A 76 6.57 -9.55 0.98
CA ARG A 76 7.14 -10.16 2.18
C ARG A 76 7.86 -11.47 1.83
N GLU A 77 9.11 -11.58 2.28
CA GLU A 77 9.92 -12.78 2.15
C GLU A 77 9.48 -13.89 3.10
N ALA A 78 10.03 -15.10 2.92
CA ALA A 78 9.69 -16.25 3.74
C ALA A 78 10.03 -15.99 5.22
N ALA A 79 9.04 -16.13 6.10
CA ALA A 79 9.16 -15.88 7.54
C ALA A 79 9.59 -14.44 7.94
N GLU A 80 9.56 -13.49 7.01
CA GLU A 80 9.80 -12.07 7.28
C GLU A 80 8.63 -11.49 8.10
N SER A 81 8.90 -10.51 8.97
CA SER A 81 7.81 -9.77 9.65
C SER A 81 7.28 -8.63 8.77
N VAL A 82 6.11 -8.09 9.12
CA VAL A 82 5.54 -6.93 8.42
C VAL A 82 6.49 -5.72 8.51
N GLU A 83 7.05 -5.48 9.68
CA GLU A 83 7.96 -4.36 9.93
C GLU A 83 9.27 -4.52 9.18
N SER A 84 9.88 -5.71 9.22
CA SER A 84 11.13 -5.99 8.50
C SER A 84 10.95 -5.84 6.98
N CYS A 85 9.83 -6.33 6.44
CA CYS A 85 9.50 -6.17 5.03
C CYS A 85 9.38 -4.68 4.68
N LEU A 86 8.59 -3.91 5.44
CA LEU A 86 8.42 -2.48 5.19
C LEU A 86 9.76 -1.72 5.25
N GLU A 87 10.60 -1.99 6.25
CA GLU A 87 11.90 -1.34 6.38
C GLU A 87 12.83 -1.66 5.21
N ARG A 88 12.86 -2.92 4.76
CA ARG A 88 13.64 -3.36 3.59
C ARG A 88 13.15 -2.67 2.32
N GLU A 89 11.86 -2.74 2.04
CA GLU A 89 11.27 -2.17 0.80
C GLU A 89 11.45 -0.65 0.73
N LEU A 90 11.28 0.07 1.86
CA LEU A 90 11.55 1.52 1.91
C LEU A 90 13.00 1.86 1.57
N ARG A 91 13.96 1.03 2.01
CA ARG A 91 15.37 1.20 1.66
C ARG A 91 15.63 0.88 0.20
N GLU A 92 15.07 -0.23 -0.27
CA GLU A 92 15.30 -0.74 -1.62
C GLU A 92 14.75 0.20 -2.70
N GLU A 93 13.53 0.70 -2.51
CA GLU A 93 12.82 1.44 -3.54
C GLU A 93 12.88 2.96 -3.36
N ALA A 94 12.96 3.44 -2.11
CA ALA A 94 12.90 4.87 -1.84
C ALA A 94 14.18 5.43 -1.21
N GLY A 95 15.15 4.59 -0.83
CA GLY A 95 16.30 5.03 -0.02
C GLY A 95 15.86 5.70 1.29
N ALA A 96 14.70 5.28 1.82
CA ALA A 96 14.01 5.92 2.92
C ALA A 96 14.03 5.06 4.18
N ARG A 97 13.82 5.70 5.33
CA ARG A 97 13.59 5.04 6.61
C ARG A 97 12.41 5.65 7.35
N LEU A 98 11.76 4.83 8.17
CA LEU A 98 10.68 5.26 9.06
C LEU A 98 11.18 6.28 10.10
N VAL A 99 10.33 7.25 10.40
CA VAL A 99 10.48 8.20 11.51
C VAL A 99 9.35 7.92 12.51
N GLY A 100 9.47 6.79 13.20
CA GLY A 100 8.43 6.27 14.11
C GLY A 100 7.63 5.10 13.52
N PRO A 101 6.71 4.51 14.28
CA PRO A 101 5.91 3.37 13.81
C PRO A 101 4.91 3.80 12.72
N PRO A 102 4.60 2.93 11.75
CA PRO A 102 3.55 3.20 10.78
C PRO A 102 2.15 3.13 11.42
N THR A 103 1.22 3.88 10.86
CA THR A 103 -0.21 3.76 11.11
C THR A 103 -0.84 2.96 9.98
N TRP A 104 -1.45 1.83 10.29
CA TRP A 104 -2.17 1.00 9.32
C TRP A 104 -3.57 1.56 9.07
N ILE A 105 -3.92 1.76 7.82
CA ILE A 105 -5.21 2.36 7.41
C ILE A 105 -6.17 1.36 6.77
N GLY A 106 -5.69 0.16 6.45
CA GLY A 106 -6.51 -0.92 5.95
C GLY A 106 -5.74 -1.91 5.08
N HIS A 107 -6.47 -2.81 4.46
CA HIS A 107 -5.94 -3.78 3.51
C HIS A 107 -6.89 -3.99 2.34
N HIS A 108 -6.34 -4.46 1.23
CA HIS A 108 -7.14 -5.15 0.22
C HIS A 108 -7.08 -6.65 0.52
N LEU A 109 -8.22 -7.26 0.83
CA LEU A 109 -8.35 -8.72 0.83
C LEU A 109 -8.45 -9.16 -0.62
N ALA A 110 -7.48 -9.97 -1.05
CA ALA A 110 -7.27 -10.35 -2.43
C ALA A 110 -7.46 -11.87 -2.59
N VAL A 111 -8.25 -12.26 -3.59
CA VAL A 111 -8.45 -13.66 -3.99
C VAL A 111 -7.90 -13.83 -5.40
N THR A 112 -6.95 -14.73 -5.60
CA THR A 112 -6.38 -14.99 -6.94
C THR A 112 -7.04 -16.18 -7.63
N ASP A 113 -7.23 -16.08 -8.95
CA ASP A 113 -7.68 -17.17 -9.83
C ASP A 113 -6.52 -18.04 -10.38
N THR A 114 -5.28 -17.66 -10.07
CA THR A 114 -4.10 -18.46 -10.42
C THR A 114 -4.15 -19.82 -9.69
N PRO A 115 -3.72 -20.94 -10.31
CA PRO A 115 -3.88 -22.26 -9.71
C PRO A 115 -2.86 -22.58 -8.62
N VAL A 116 -1.82 -21.74 -8.46
CA VAL A 116 -0.69 -21.95 -7.54
C VAL A 116 -0.30 -20.61 -6.91
N PRO A 117 0.30 -20.62 -5.70
CA PRO A 117 0.75 -19.37 -5.08
C PRO A 117 1.89 -18.71 -5.88
N TYR A 118 2.00 -17.39 -5.77
CA TYR A 118 3.09 -16.61 -6.40
C TYR A 118 4.47 -16.94 -5.81
N ARG A 119 4.52 -17.29 -4.53
CA ARG A 119 5.69 -17.88 -3.86
C ARG A 119 5.25 -19.11 -3.06
N PRO A 120 6.05 -20.19 -2.98
CA PRO A 120 5.63 -21.43 -2.32
C PRO A 120 5.20 -21.30 -0.86
N TRP A 121 5.66 -20.27 -0.15
CA TRP A 121 5.34 -20.01 1.26
C TRP A 121 4.14 -19.08 1.46
N GLN A 122 3.62 -18.45 0.40
CA GLN A 122 2.52 -17.50 0.52
C GLN A 122 1.16 -18.21 0.66
N PRO A 123 0.21 -17.60 1.39
CA PRO A 123 -1.16 -18.09 1.48
C PRO A 123 -1.83 -18.11 0.10
N HIS A 124 -2.74 -19.05 -0.09
CA HIS A 124 -3.45 -19.25 -1.35
C HIS A 124 -4.84 -19.87 -1.11
N PRO A 125 -5.90 -19.43 -1.84
CA PRO A 125 -5.92 -18.35 -2.84
C PRO A 125 -6.09 -16.96 -2.25
N VAL A 126 -6.36 -16.87 -0.95
CA VAL A 126 -6.63 -15.62 -0.24
C VAL A 126 -5.34 -15.04 0.32
N LYS A 127 -5.15 -13.74 0.15
CA LYS A 127 -3.99 -12.96 0.61
C LYS A 127 -4.41 -11.51 0.89
N ALA A 128 -3.53 -10.73 1.50
CA ALA A 128 -3.78 -9.35 1.86
C ALA A 128 -2.63 -8.42 1.42
N TRP A 129 -3.00 -7.30 0.80
CA TRP A 129 -2.14 -6.14 0.63
C TRP A 129 -2.43 -5.15 1.75
N LEU A 130 -1.46 -4.97 2.64
CA LEU A 130 -1.56 -4.06 3.77
C LEU A 130 -1.10 -2.65 3.36
N TRP A 131 -1.87 -1.65 3.78
CA TRP A 131 -1.62 -0.24 3.50
C TRP A 131 -1.47 0.54 4.80
N GLY A 132 -0.47 1.40 4.86
CA GLY A 132 -0.27 2.31 5.97
C GLY A 132 0.27 3.67 5.54
N TRP A 133 0.47 4.53 6.51
CA TRP A 133 1.25 5.75 6.36
C TRP A 133 2.24 5.91 7.51
N ALA A 134 3.34 6.61 7.26
CA ALA A 134 4.27 7.04 8.30
C ALA A 134 5.00 8.30 7.86
N ASP A 135 5.53 9.07 8.80
CA ASP A 135 6.58 10.03 8.45
C ASP A 135 7.88 9.26 8.13
N VAL A 136 8.58 9.70 7.09
CA VAL A 136 9.80 9.05 6.58
C VAL A 136 10.90 10.06 6.34
N LEU A 137 12.14 9.59 6.37
CA LEU A 137 13.31 10.35 5.92
C LEU A 137 13.91 9.65 4.71
N VAL A 138 13.95 10.35 3.57
CA VAL A 138 14.72 9.94 2.39
C VAL A 138 16.16 10.41 2.60
N ASP A 139 17.06 9.49 2.95
CA ASP A 139 18.46 9.80 3.30
C ASP A 139 19.49 9.15 2.38
N SER A 140 19.04 8.38 1.39
CA SER A 140 19.90 7.69 0.43
C SER A 140 19.21 7.55 -0.93
N ALA A 141 19.96 7.11 -1.93
CA ALA A 141 19.39 6.60 -3.18
C ALA A 141 18.77 5.21 -2.94
N PRO A 142 17.76 4.80 -3.73
CA PRO A 142 17.27 3.41 -3.71
C PRO A 142 18.42 2.43 -3.97
N THR A 143 18.44 1.30 -3.25
CA THR A 143 19.47 0.29 -3.45
C THR A 143 19.25 -0.55 -4.69
N ASN A 144 18.02 -0.60 -5.22
CA ASN A 144 17.65 -1.29 -6.48
C ASN A 144 18.23 -2.71 -6.57
N PRO A 145 17.77 -3.68 -5.75
CA PRO A 145 18.22 -5.06 -5.87
C PRO A 145 17.89 -5.64 -7.26
N ASP A 146 18.68 -6.61 -7.72
CA ASP A 146 18.57 -7.18 -9.08
C ASP A 146 17.21 -7.84 -9.37
N ASP A 147 16.54 -8.34 -8.34
CA ASP A 147 15.25 -9.02 -8.41
C ASP A 147 14.04 -8.14 -8.02
N GLY A 148 14.28 -6.85 -7.71
CA GLY A 148 13.27 -5.86 -7.36
C GLY A 148 12.85 -4.93 -8.51
N GLU A 149 11.85 -4.08 -8.25
CA GLU A 149 11.48 -3.01 -9.17
C GLU A 149 12.64 -2.02 -9.34
N GLN A 150 12.97 -1.69 -10.60
CA GLN A 150 14.09 -0.80 -10.89
C GLN A 150 13.62 0.66 -10.82
N VAL A 151 13.93 1.33 -9.71
CA VAL A 151 13.58 2.72 -9.44
C VAL A 151 14.58 3.66 -10.10
N VAL A 152 14.07 4.51 -10.99
CA VAL A 152 14.87 5.55 -11.67
C VAL A 152 14.70 6.92 -11.02
N GLU A 153 13.70 7.08 -10.15
CA GLU A 153 13.42 8.35 -9.48
C GLU A 153 12.65 8.15 -8.18
N VAL A 154 13.08 8.85 -7.13
CA VAL A 154 12.36 9.01 -5.87
C VAL A 154 12.01 10.49 -5.72
N ARG A 155 10.73 10.81 -5.52
CA ARG A 155 10.26 12.20 -5.50
C ARG A 155 9.23 12.45 -4.40
N PRO A 156 9.53 13.31 -3.42
CA PRO A 156 8.52 13.90 -2.55
C PRO A 156 7.65 14.90 -3.32
N VAL A 157 6.34 14.66 -3.39
CA VAL A 157 5.37 15.52 -4.10
C VAL A 157 4.23 15.95 -3.16
N ALA A 158 3.51 17.01 -3.55
CA ALA A 158 2.29 17.38 -2.81
C ALA A 158 1.25 16.25 -2.89
N PRO A 159 0.38 16.04 -1.88
CA PRO A 159 -0.61 14.97 -1.90
C PRO A 159 -1.51 14.97 -3.15
N GLU A 160 -1.93 16.14 -3.61
CA GLU A 160 -2.78 16.28 -4.81
C GLU A 160 -2.01 15.88 -6.09
N GLU A 161 -0.70 16.10 -6.11
CA GLU A 161 0.16 15.62 -7.20
C GLU A 161 0.36 14.11 -7.11
N ALA A 162 0.53 13.54 -5.91
CA ALA A 162 0.61 12.10 -5.75
C ALA A 162 -0.64 11.38 -6.27
N GLN A 163 -1.83 11.90 -5.94
CA GLN A 163 -3.11 11.43 -6.46
C GLN A 163 -3.16 11.47 -8.00
N ARG A 164 -2.67 12.55 -8.62
CA ARG A 164 -2.61 12.67 -10.09
C ARG A 164 -1.60 11.71 -10.72
N LEU A 165 -0.43 11.51 -10.12
CA LEU A 165 0.61 10.64 -10.66
C LEU A 165 0.23 9.17 -10.53
N LEU A 166 -0.37 8.76 -9.40
CA LEU A 166 -0.80 7.38 -9.19
C LEU A 166 -2.03 6.98 -10.00
N SER A 167 -2.86 7.94 -10.44
CA SER A 167 -3.99 7.65 -11.34
C SER A 167 -3.58 7.45 -12.80
N GLN A 168 -2.33 7.76 -13.16
CA GLN A 168 -1.81 7.49 -14.50
C GLN A 168 -1.46 5.99 -14.59
N TYR A 169 -2.18 5.28 -15.46
CA TYR A 169 -1.96 3.85 -15.77
C TYR A 169 -2.31 2.86 -14.64
N ARG A 170 -3.09 3.27 -13.63
CA ARG A 170 -3.55 2.39 -12.55
C ARG A 170 -5.06 2.45 -12.35
N GLU A 171 -5.53 1.59 -11.45
CA GLU A 171 -6.91 1.49 -11.02
C GLU A 171 -7.40 2.79 -10.35
N PRO A 172 -8.71 3.12 -10.42
CA PRO A 172 -9.23 4.42 -10.00
C PRO A 172 -9.19 4.67 -8.48
N TRP A 173 -8.86 3.68 -7.66
CA TRP A 173 -8.89 3.78 -6.20
C TRP A 173 -7.63 4.39 -5.56
N TRP A 174 -6.50 4.44 -6.27
CA TRP A 174 -5.23 4.94 -5.73
C TRP A 174 -5.31 6.37 -5.15
N PRO A 175 -5.99 7.34 -5.81
CA PRO A 175 -6.15 8.69 -5.26
C PRO A 175 -6.87 8.70 -3.91
N GLU A 176 -7.88 7.84 -3.74
CA GLU A 176 -8.67 7.75 -2.52
C GLU A 176 -7.88 7.10 -1.38
N LEU A 177 -7.00 6.14 -1.67
CA LEU A 177 -6.07 5.60 -0.67
C LEU A 177 -5.14 6.70 -0.13
N VAL A 178 -4.59 7.55 -1.00
CA VAL A 178 -3.77 8.69 -0.57
C VAL A 178 -4.60 9.70 0.23
N ALA A 179 -5.84 9.98 -0.19
CA ALA A 179 -6.73 10.87 0.55
C ALA A 179 -7.03 10.35 1.97
N LEU A 180 -7.30 9.05 2.11
CA LEU A 180 -7.50 8.39 3.40
C LEU A 180 -6.25 8.49 4.29
N ALA A 181 -5.06 8.27 3.74
CA ALA A 181 -3.80 8.42 4.48
C ALA A 181 -3.58 9.86 4.97
N VAL A 182 -3.85 10.86 4.13
CA VAL A 182 -3.75 12.28 4.50
C VAL A 182 -4.74 12.62 5.61
N GLU A 183 -6.00 12.22 5.47
CA GLU A 183 -7.02 12.45 6.48
C GLU A 183 -6.63 11.81 7.82
N SER A 184 -6.26 10.53 7.80
CA SER A 184 -5.84 9.77 8.98
C SER A 184 -4.61 10.35 9.67
N ARG A 185 -3.74 11.07 8.95
CA ARG A 185 -2.57 11.74 9.52
C ARG A 185 -2.90 13.05 10.22
N THR A 186 -4.03 13.68 9.88
CA THR A 186 -4.43 15.00 10.38
C THR A 186 -5.50 14.97 11.46
N GLY A 187 -6.22 13.86 11.60
CA GLY A 187 -7.21 13.61 12.65
C GLY A 187 -6.58 13.07 13.93
#